data_AF-A0A6C0GVR9-F1
#
_entry.id   AF-A0A6C0GVR9-F1
#
_cell.length_a   1.000
_cell.length_b   1.000
_cell.length_c   1.000
_cell.angle_alpha   90.00
_cell.angle_beta   90.00
_cell.angle_gamma   90.00
#
_symmetry.space_group_name_H-M   'P 1'
#
loop_
_entity.id
_entity.type
_entity.pdbx_description
1 polymer ?
#
loop_
_entity_poly.entity_id
_entity_poly.type
_entity_poly.pdbx_seq_one_letter_code
_entity_poly.pdbx_strand_id
1 'polypeptide(L)'
;MPKIFLKRPINTNTLIALAASLASICAVFIAVYQTYMSRQQQLNSVWPYLLTFESMDEAGISSIVVANYGIGPAIIDSVEISYRGNIYGSPTDVVRVISKEFKKNEYAMPWSYTQIRKGYAIPQGHTLEWIKLNTPEDNAIFAKELPNIKMVIYYRSIYDEHWKNTINGEETDELVVKIE
;
A
#
# COMPACT_ATOMS: atom_id res chain seq x y z
N MET A 1 -79.35 18.05 -22.35
CA MET A 1 -78.22 19.01 -22.39
C MET A 1 -77.00 18.37 -21.72
N PRO A 2 -75.89 18.08 -22.43
CA PRO A 2 -74.63 17.71 -21.80
C PRO A 2 -73.68 18.92 -21.73
N LYS A 3 -73.01 19.12 -20.58
CA LYS A 3 -71.95 20.13 -20.41
C LYS A 3 -70.63 19.54 -20.92
N ILE A 4 -70.09 20.11 -21.98
CA ILE A 4 -68.74 19.83 -22.51
C ILE A 4 -67.70 20.43 -21.56
N PHE A 5 -66.88 19.57 -20.95
CA PHE A 5 -65.69 19.97 -20.20
C PHE A 5 -64.61 20.43 -21.17
N LEU A 6 -64.44 21.75 -21.31
CA LEU A 6 -63.31 22.36 -22.04
C LEU A 6 -62.00 22.09 -21.29
N LYS A 7 -61.12 21.27 -21.87
CA LYS A 7 -59.71 21.14 -21.45
C LYS A 7 -59.02 22.51 -21.62
N ARG A 8 -58.47 23.06 -20.53
CA ARG A 8 -57.65 24.28 -20.55
C ARG A 8 -56.43 24.11 -21.47
N PRO A 9 -56.12 25.06 -22.35
CA PRO A 9 -54.89 25.02 -23.15
C PRO A 9 -53.68 25.23 -22.23
N ILE A 10 -52.70 24.34 -22.31
CA ILE A 10 -51.45 24.43 -21.57
C ILE A 10 -50.68 25.65 -22.11
N ASN A 11 -50.27 26.54 -21.22
CA ASN A 11 -49.56 27.77 -21.59
C ASN A 11 -48.11 27.43 -21.94
N THR A 12 -47.64 27.83 -23.13
CA THR A 12 -46.33 27.46 -23.70
C THR A 12 -45.16 27.79 -22.77
N ASN A 13 -45.26 28.91 -22.03
CA ASN A 13 -44.25 29.30 -21.05
C ASN A 13 -44.10 28.30 -19.91
N THR A 14 -45.20 27.70 -19.45
CA THR A 14 -45.18 26.64 -18.42
C THR A 14 -44.54 25.36 -18.95
N LEU A 15 -44.76 25.03 -20.23
CA LEU A 15 -44.14 23.86 -20.86
C LEU A 15 -42.63 24.04 -21.01
N ILE A 16 -42.19 25.22 -21.41
CA ILE A 16 -40.77 25.58 -21.51
C ILE A 16 -40.11 25.54 -20.13
N ALA A 17 -40.74 26.13 -19.11
CA ALA A 17 -40.23 26.11 -17.73
C ALA A 17 -40.13 24.68 -17.17
N LEU A 18 -41.12 23.83 -17.46
CA LEU A 18 -41.11 22.43 -17.04
C LEU A 18 -40.00 21.63 -17.75
N ALA A 19 -39.82 21.83 -19.05
CA ALA A 19 -38.76 21.19 -19.83
C ALA A 19 -37.36 21.62 -19.35
N ALA A 20 -37.18 22.92 -19.10
CA ALA A 20 -35.93 23.45 -18.54
C ALA A 20 -35.64 22.87 -17.15
N SER A 21 -36.66 22.79 -16.29
CA SER A 21 -36.53 22.21 -14.94
C SER A 21 -36.14 20.73 -14.99
N LEU A 22 -36.77 19.96 -15.88
CA LEU A 22 -36.44 18.55 -16.08
C LEU A 22 -35.01 18.39 -16.61
N ALA A 23 -34.61 19.21 -17.57
CA ALA A 23 -33.24 19.21 -18.08
C ALA A 23 -32.21 19.54 -16.98
N SER A 24 -32.52 20.50 -16.10
CA SER A 24 -31.66 20.83 -14.94
C SER A 24 -31.54 19.66 -13.96
N ILE A 25 -32.63 18.94 -13.66
CA ILE A 25 -32.58 17.75 -12.79
C ILE A 25 -31.72 16.65 -13.41
N CYS A 26 -31.92 16.37 -14.70
CA CYS A 26 -31.10 15.41 -15.43
C CYS A 26 -29.61 15.81 -15.44
N ALA A 27 -29.31 17.10 -15.62
CA ALA A 27 -27.94 17.61 -15.60
C ALA A 27 -27.28 17.40 -14.23
N VAL A 28 -27.99 17.65 -13.13
CA VAL A 28 -27.48 17.38 -11.77
C VAL A 28 -27.21 15.89 -11.58
N PHE A 29 -28.12 15.02 -12.00
CA PHE A 29 -27.92 13.57 -11.90
C PHE A 29 -26.68 13.10 -12.69
N ILE A 30 -26.52 13.60 -13.92
CA ILE A 30 -25.33 13.32 -14.75
C ILE A 30 -24.06 13.83 -14.06
N ALA A 31 -24.07 15.05 -13.51
CA ALA A 31 -22.91 15.61 -12.83
C ALA A 31 -22.49 14.80 -11.60
N VAL A 32 -23.46 14.33 -10.81
CA VAL A 32 -23.20 13.43 -9.67
C VAL A 32 -22.60 12.12 -10.14
N TYR A 33 -23.16 11.50 -11.18
CA TYR A 33 -22.65 10.25 -11.73
C TYR A 33 -21.24 10.39 -12.31
N GLN A 34 -20.98 11.46 -13.06
CA GLN A 34 -19.65 11.77 -13.59
C GLN A 34 -18.63 11.97 -12.45
N THR A 35 -18.99 12.72 -11.41
CA THR A 35 -18.12 12.94 -10.25
C THR A 35 -17.79 11.63 -9.54
N TYR A 36 -18.79 10.76 -9.36
CA TYR A 36 -18.59 9.44 -8.78
C TYR A 36 -17.61 8.59 -9.61
N MET A 37 -17.81 8.53 -10.93
CA MET A 37 -16.94 7.78 -11.83
C MET A 37 -15.51 8.35 -11.88
N SER A 38 -15.36 9.67 -11.93
CA SER A 38 -14.05 10.33 -11.90
C SER A 38 -13.30 10.06 -10.60
N ARG A 39 -14.00 10.02 -9.46
CA ARG A 39 -13.39 9.62 -8.18
C ARG A 39 -12.87 8.19 -8.26
N GLN A 40 -13.66 7.24 -8.78
CA GLN A 40 -13.22 5.84 -8.93
C GLN A 40 -12.00 5.71 -9.86
N GLN A 41 -11.97 6.49 -10.95
CA GLN A 41 -10.82 6.52 -11.86
C GLN A 41 -9.57 7.12 -11.19
N GLN A 42 -9.71 8.12 -10.32
CA GLN A 42 -8.62 8.69 -9.55
C GLN A 42 -8.07 7.72 -8.48
N LEU A 43 -8.93 6.94 -7.84
CA LEU A 43 -8.52 5.92 -6.88
C LEU A 43 -7.70 4.83 -7.58
N ASN A 44 -8.25 4.26 -8.67
CA ASN A 44 -7.58 3.21 -9.44
C ASN A 44 -6.32 3.68 -10.18
N SER A 45 -6.12 4.99 -10.37
CA SER A 45 -4.89 5.51 -10.98
C SER A 45 -3.70 5.51 -10.01
N VAL A 46 -3.95 5.42 -8.70
CA VAL A 46 -2.90 5.40 -7.68
C VAL A 46 -2.94 4.07 -6.95
N TRP A 47 -2.18 3.12 -7.49
CA TRP A 47 -1.96 1.83 -6.87
C TRP A 47 -0.51 1.73 -6.36
N PRO A 48 -0.23 2.07 -5.09
CA PRO A 48 1.07 1.82 -4.50
C PRO A 48 1.29 0.31 -4.40
N TYR A 49 2.44 -0.15 -4.88
CA TYR A 49 2.79 -1.55 -4.93
C TYR A 49 4.18 -1.71 -4.32
N LEU A 50 4.20 -2.11 -3.05
CA LEU A 50 5.44 -2.40 -2.35
C LEU A 50 5.84 -3.84 -2.63
N LEU A 51 6.97 -3.99 -3.30
CA LEU A 51 7.65 -5.25 -3.45
C LEU A 51 8.80 -5.28 -2.47
N THR A 52 8.90 -6.36 -1.70
CA THR A 52 10.08 -6.60 -0.88
C THR A 52 10.79 -7.83 -1.37
N PHE A 53 12.10 -7.73 -1.55
CA PHE A 53 12.94 -8.77 -2.12
C PHE A 53 14.32 -8.76 -1.49
N GLU A 54 15.03 -9.86 -1.68
CA GLU A 54 16.40 -10.04 -1.20
C GLU A 54 17.37 -9.47 -2.23
N SER A 55 18.37 -8.73 -1.77
CA SER A 55 19.49 -8.30 -2.62
C SER A 55 20.73 -9.09 -2.26
N MET A 56 21.43 -9.53 -3.29
CA MET A 56 22.63 -10.36 -3.19
C MET A 56 23.85 -9.58 -3.67
N ASP A 57 24.97 -9.76 -2.98
CA ASP A 57 26.31 -9.37 -3.44
C ASP A 57 27.17 -10.61 -3.77
N GLU A 58 28.46 -10.41 -4.08
CA GLU A 58 29.39 -11.51 -4.38
C GLU A 58 29.51 -12.54 -3.26
N ALA A 59 29.11 -12.20 -2.02
CA ALA A 59 29.15 -13.06 -0.85
C ALA A 59 27.78 -13.66 -0.46
N GLY A 60 26.72 -13.39 -1.21
CA GLY A 60 25.37 -13.93 -0.97
C GLY A 60 24.36 -12.86 -0.60
N ILE A 61 23.27 -13.25 0.08
CA ILE A 61 22.20 -12.31 0.46
C ILE A 61 22.74 -11.29 1.46
N SER A 62 22.79 -10.03 1.03
CA SER A 62 23.42 -8.93 1.77
C SER A 62 22.40 -7.96 2.35
N SER A 63 21.19 -7.90 1.77
CA SER A 63 20.15 -7.01 2.27
C SER A 63 18.73 -7.45 1.93
N ILE A 64 17.78 -6.93 2.70
CA ILE A 64 16.35 -6.96 2.37
C ILE A 64 15.97 -5.57 1.86
N VAL A 65 15.32 -5.53 0.70
CA VAL A 65 15.06 -4.32 -0.04
C VAL A 65 13.56 -4.14 -0.25
N VAL A 66 13.03 -3.00 0.18
CA VAL A 66 11.62 -2.59 -0.03
C VAL A 66 11.58 -1.55 -1.14
N ALA A 67 10.84 -1.83 -2.22
CA ALA A 67 10.72 -0.92 -3.35
C ALA A 67 9.26 -0.66 -3.72
N ASN A 68 8.94 0.57 -4.08
CA ASN A 68 7.62 0.93 -4.59
C ASN A 68 7.60 0.93 -6.12
N TYR A 69 7.09 -0.15 -6.71
CA TYR A 69 6.87 -0.28 -8.16
C TYR A 69 5.49 0.19 -8.61
N GLY A 70 4.65 0.63 -7.67
CA GLY A 70 3.31 1.11 -7.95
C GLY A 70 3.27 2.51 -8.52
N ILE A 71 2.06 3.04 -8.68
CA ILE A 71 1.81 4.43 -9.05
C ILE A 71 1.48 5.22 -7.79
N GLY A 72 2.21 6.32 -7.58
CA GLY A 72 2.07 7.19 -6.40
C GLY A 72 2.82 6.68 -5.16
N PRO A 73 2.83 7.48 -4.07
CA PRO A 73 3.58 7.14 -2.86
C PRO A 73 2.85 6.08 -2.04
N ALA A 74 3.61 5.16 -1.46
CA ALA A 74 3.13 4.21 -0.46
C ALA A 74 3.37 4.80 0.94
N ILE A 75 2.30 5.15 1.65
CA ILE A 75 2.37 5.71 3.00
C ILE A 75 2.29 4.56 3.99
N ILE A 76 3.32 4.37 4.81
CA ILE A 76 3.39 3.25 5.74
C ILE A 76 2.52 3.51 6.97
N ASP A 77 1.65 2.57 7.32
CA ASP A 77 0.82 2.63 8.53
C ASP A 77 1.50 1.92 9.70
N SER A 78 2.00 0.70 9.47
CA SER A 78 2.76 -0.08 10.45
C SER A 78 3.68 -1.10 9.77
N VAL A 79 4.69 -1.55 10.52
CA VAL A 79 5.58 -2.64 10.13
C VAL A 79 5.64 -3.61 11.30
N GLU A 80 5.31 -4.87 11.04
CA GLU A 80 5.41 -5.96 12.01
C GLU A 80 6.54 -6.88 11.61
N ILE A 81 7.39 -7.22 12.57
CA ILE A 81 8.57 -8.04 12.35
C ILE A 81 8.52 -9.18 13.34
N SER A 82 8.69 -10.39 12.83
CA SER A 82 8.79 -11.57 13.67
C SER A 82 9.96 -12.44 13.27
N TYR A 83 10.62 -13.02 14.27
CA TYR A 83 11.71 -13.97 14.07
C TYR A 83 11.47 -15.19 14.96
N ARG A 84 11.35 -16.37 14.32
CA ARG A 84 11.00 -17.65 14.98
C ARG A 84 9.79 -17.54 15.92
N GLY A 85 8.75 -16.82 15.48
CA GLY A 85 7.51 -16.62 16.24
C GLY A 85 7.53 -15.51 17.29
N ASN A 86 8.68 -14.90 17.59
CA ASN A 86 8.76 -13.76 18.50
C ASN A 86 8.63 -12.44 17.74
N ILE A 87 7.89 -11.48 18.29
CA ILE A 87 7.66 -10.16 17.67
C ILE A 87 8.74 -9.18 18.11
N TYR A 88 9.23 -8.37 17.16
CA TYR A 88 10.27 -7.37 17.37
C TYR A 88 9.81 -5.99 16.87
N GLY A 89 10.18 -4.93 17.59
CA GLY A 89 9.83 -3.55 17.25
C GLY A 89 10.77 -2.88 16.26
N SER A 90 11.95 -3.47 16.03
CA SER A 90 12.96 -2.94 15.12
C SER A 90 13.64 -4.05 14.32
N PRO A 91 14.00 -3.82 13.05
CA PRO A 91 14.81 -4.76 12.26
C PRO A 91 16.15 -5.05 12.93
N THR A 92 16.68 -4.05 13.64
CA THR A 92 17.96 -4.13 14.36
C THR A 92 17.89 -5.07 15.57
N ASP A 93 16.71 -5.25 16.18
CA ASP A 93 16.53 -6.18 17.29
C ASP A 93 16.64 -7.63 16.80
N VAL A 94 16.10 -7.92 15.62
CA VAL A 94 16.23 -9.24 14.97
C VAL A 94 17.69 -9.56 14.69
N VAL A 95 18.44 -8.64 14.08
CA VAL A 95 19.87 -8.84 13.82
C VAL A 95 20.67 -8.97 15.10
N ARG A 96 20.31 -8.26 16.17
CA ARG A 96 20.97 -8.41 17.47
C ARG A 96 20.75 -9.81 18.07
N VAL A 97 19.55 -10.36 17.97
CA VAL A 97 19.25 -11.72 18.44
C VAL A 97 20.04 -12.75 17.64
N ILE A 98 20.04 -12.64 16.31
CA ILE A 98 20.84 -13.52 15.44
C ILE A 98 22.33 -13.41 15.80
N SER A 99 22.86 -12.20 15.94
CA SER A 99 24.27 -11.97 16.30
C SER A 99 24.65 -12.66 17.63
N LYS A 100 23.79 -12.56 18.66
CA LYS A 100 24.00 -13.23 19.95
C LYS A 100 23.99 -14.75 19.85
N GLU A 101 23.06 -15.33 19.08
CA GLU A 101 22.97 -16.79 18.91
C GLU A 101 24.23 -17.38 18.26
N PHE A 102 24.83 -16.66 17.32
CA PHE A 102 26.07 -17.05 16.66
C PHE A 102 27.33 -16.67 17.44
N LYS A 103 27.20 -16.32 18.73
CA LYS A 103 28.31 -15.96 19.65
C LYS A 103 29.18 -14.82 19.13
N LYS A 104 28.64 -13.95 18.29
CA LYS A 104 29.28 -12.68 17.93
C LYS A 104 28.99 -11.66 19.04
N ASN A 105 29.90 -10.72 19.30
CA ASN A 105 29.63 -9.63 20.24
C ASN A 105 28.37 -8.86 19.81
N GLU A 106 27.64 -8.25 20.75
CA GLU A 106 26.32 -7.63 20.54
C GLU A 106 26.28 -6.51 19.46
N TYR A 107 27.44 -6.10 18.95
CA TYR A 107 27.67 -5.10 17.89
C TYR A 107 28.54 -5.59 16.73
N ALA A 108 28.79 -6.91 16.62
CA ALA A 108 29.83 -7.44 15.73
C ALA A 108 29.38 -7.68 14.28
N MET A 109 28.08 -7.60 13.97
CA MET A 109 27.62 -7.52 12.59
C MET A 109 27.45 -6.04 12.24
N PRO A 110 28.38 -5.40 11.49
CA PRO A 110 28.16 -4.04 11.02
C PRO A 110 26.97 -4.02 10.06
N TRP A 111 25.91 -3.30 10.41
CA TRP A 111 24.71 -3.15 9.59
C TRP A 111 24.37 -1.69 9.31
N SER A 112 23.72 -1.45 8.17
CA SER A 112 22.93 -0.24 7.92
C SER A 112 21.45 -0.63 7.80
N TYR A 113 20.57 0.27 8.22
CA TYR A 113 19.13 0.03 8.19
C TYR A 113 18.38 1.32 7.89
N THR A 114 17.22 1.17 7.27
CA THR A 114 16.26 2.25 7.12
C THR A 114 15.11 2.00 8.09
N GLN A 115 14.92 2.90 9.06
CA GLN A 115 13.79 2.77 9.96
C GLN A 115 12.50 3.24 9.27
N ILE A 116 11.71 2.28 8.82
CA ILE A 116 10.38 2.53 8.27
C ILE A 116 9.41 2.69 9.45
N ARG A 117 8.89 3.91 9.64
CA ARG A 117 7.92 4.24 10.72
C ARG A 117 6.57 4.60 10.12
N LYS A 118 5.53 4.61 10.96
CA LYS A 118 4.20 5.15 10.60
C LYS A 118 4.32 6.55 10.01
N GLY A 119 3.64 6.79 8.90
CA GLY A 119 3.64 8.04 8.16
C GLY A 119 4.82 8.21 7.19
N TYR A 120 5.77 7.28 7.16
CA TYR A 120 6.85 7.32 6.17
C TYR A 120 6.26 7.08 4.77
N ALA A 121 6.57 7.95 3.81
CA ALA A 121 6.10 7.82 2.43
C ALA A 121 7.24 7.31 1.55
N ILE A 122 7.07 6.15 0.93
CA ILE A 122 7.98 5.60 -0.07
C ILE A 122 7.51 6.09 -1.44
N PRO A 123 8.23 7.04 -2.09
CA PRO A 123 7.80 7.55 -3.38
C PRO A 123 7.87 6.46 -4.46
N GLN A 124 7.15 6.67 -5.56
CA GLN A 124 7.22 5.78 -6.71
C GLN A 124 8.66 5.64 -7.22
N GLY A 125 9.05 4.41 -7.58
CA GLY A 125 10.37 4.08 -8.11
C GLY A 125 11.50 4.16 -7.10
N HIS A 126 11.22 4.49 -5.83
CA HIS A 126 12.23 4.48 -4.78
C HIS A 126 12.37 3.11 -4.16
N THR A 127 13.61 2.84 -3.79
CA THR A 127 14.07 1.58 -3.20
C THR A 127 14.78 1.88 -1.90
N LEU A 128 14.48 1.12 -0.85
CA LEU A 128 15.04 1.27 0.48
C LEU A 128 15.66 -0.04 0.90
N GLU A 129 16.93 0.01 1.30
CA GLU A 129 17.57 -1.10 2.00
C GLU A 129 17.04 -1.10 3.45
N TRP A 130 16.19 -2.06 3.76
CA TRP A 130 15.59 -2.20 5.09
C TRP A 130 16.63 -2.60 6.13
N ILE A 131 17.44 -3.59 5.76
CA ILE A 131 18.62 -3.99 6.51
C ILE A 131 19.69 -4.47 5.54
N LYS A 132 20.93 -4.07 5.77
CA LYS A 132 22.10 -4.46 4.99
C LYS A 132 23.24 -4.84 5.90
N LEU A 133 23.88 -5.95 5.59
CA LEU A 133 25.05 -6.45 6.28
C LEU A 133 26.30 -6.09 5.48
N ASN A 134 27.39 -5.81 6.19
CA ASN A 134 28.61 -5.28 5.57
C ASN A 134 29.76 -6.31 5.50
N THR A 135 29.54 -7.58 5.87
CA THR A 135 30.57 -8.62 5.77
C THR A 135 30.07 -9.93 5.15
N PRO A 136 30.90 -10.60 4.33
CA PRO A 136 30.56 -11.91 3.74
C PRO A 136 30.16 -12.99 4.75
N GLU A 137 30.81 -13.02 5.91
CA GLU A 137 30.52 -14.02 6.95
C GLU A 137 29.13 -13.79 7.57
N ASP A 138 28.74 -12.53 7.75
CA ASP A 138 27.43 -12.17 8.28
C ASP A 138 26.32 -12.41 7.24
N ASN A 139 26.59 -12.14 5.97
CA ASN A 139 25.67 -12.43 4.86
C ASN A 139 25.27 -13.92 4.85
N ALA A 140 26.25 -14.82 5.03
CA ALA A 140 25.99 -16.26 5.06
C ALA A 140 25.16 -16.71 6.28
N ILE A 141 25.35 -16.08 7.44
CA ILE A 141 24.56 -16.36 8.64
C ILE A 141 23.13 -15.84 8.45
N PHE A 142 23.00 -14.60 7.97
CA PHE A 142 21.71 -13.97 7.75
C PHE A 142 20.89 -14.68 6.69
N ALA A 143 21.50 -15.08 5.58
CA ALA A 143 20.85 -15.88 4.53
C ALA A 143 20.22 -17.18 5.08
N LYS A 144 20.86 -17.83 6.07
CA LYS A 144 20.31 -19.04 6.71
C LYS A 144 19.12 -18.75 7.61
N GLU A 145 19.13 -17.59 8.27
CA GLU A 145 18.09 -17.20 9.21
C GLU A 145 16.93 -16.45 8.55
N LEU A 146 17.13 -15.95 7.32
CA LEU A 146 16.15 -15.16 6.59
C LEU A 146 14.79 -15.83 6.43
N PRO A 147 14.69 -17.15 6.13
CA PRO A 147 13.39 -17.84 6.09
C PRO A 147 12.62 -17.80 7.42
N ASN A 148 13.32 -17.61 8.55
CA ASN A 148 12.71 -17.50 9.88
C ASN A 148 12.29 -16.06 10.22
N ILE A 149 12.63 -15.08 9.38
CA ILE A 149 12.27 -13.67 9.53
C ILE A 149 11.04 -13.41 8.67
N LYS A 150 9.92 -13.10 9.31
CA LYS A 150 8.68 -12.67 8.65
C LYS A 150 8.46 -11.18 8.89
N MET A 151 8.27 -10.45 7.80
CA MET A 151 7.95 -9.02 7.81
C MET A 151 6.56 -8.82 7.20
N VAL A 152 5.75 -8.00 7.85
CA VAL A 152 4.47 -7.53 7.32
C VAL A 152 4.48 -6.01 7.30
N ILE A 153 4.25 -5.43 6.13
CA ILE A 153 4.15 -3.98 5.94
C ILE A 153 2.70 -3.65 5.62
N TYR A 154 2.09 -2.84 6.48
CA TYR A 154 0.78 -2.24 6.22
C TYR A 154 0.98 -0.83 5.69
N TYR A 155 0.35 -0.51 4.57
CA TYR A 155 0.53 0.76 3.90
C TYR A 155 -0.72 1.19 3.15
N ARG A 156 -0.77 2.46 2.77
CA ARG A 156 -1.91 3.05 2.08
C ARG A 156 -1.51 4.04 0.99
N SER A 157 -2.46 4.35 0.12
CA SER A 157 -2.32 5.40 -0.90
C SER A 157 -2.66 6.76 -0.31
N ILE A 158 -2.42 7.82 -1.09
CA ILE A 158 -2.89 9.18 -0.75
C ILE A 158 -4.42 9.28 -0.61
N TYR A 159 -5.15 8.31 -1.15
CA TYR A 159 -6.61 8.26 -1.11
C TYR A 159 -7.16 7.32 -0.05
N ASP A 160 -6.32 6.88 0.89
CA ASP A 160 -6.73 6.07 2.06
C ASP A 160 -7.20 4.65 1.72
N GLU A 161 -6.79 4.12 0.57
CA GLU A 161 -6.90 2.68 0.31
C GLU A 161 -5.74 1.95 0.97
N HIS A 162 -5.99 0.81 1.60
CA HIS A 162 -4.99 0.07 2.38
C HIS A 162 -4.55 -1.22 1.71
N TRP A 163 -3.29 -1.59 1.93
CA TRP A 163 -2.67 -2.82 1.45
C TRP A 163 -1.75 -3.42 2.51
N LYS A 164 -1.53 -4.73 2.38
CA LYS A 164 -0.61 -5.53 3.20
C LYS A 164 0.41 -6.19 2.29
N ASN A 165 1.70 -5.98 2.53
CA ASN A 165 2.78 -6.76 1.93
C ASN A 165 3.39 -7.71 2.96
N THR A 166 3.57 -8.99 2.63
CA THR A 166 4.16 -9.99 3.53
C THR A 166 5.36 -10.67 2.87
N ILE A 167 6.44 -10.84 3.63
CA ILE A 167 7.64 -11.59 3.24
C ILE A 167 7.77 -12.82 4.12
N ASN A 168 8.19 -13.94 3.53
CA ASN A 168 8.39 -15.22 4.21
C ASN A 168 7.16 -15.64 5.02
N GLY A 169 5.97 -15.38 4.49
CA GLY A 169 4.70 -15.86 5.03
C GLY A 169 4.41 -17.30 4.58
N GLU A 170 3.70 -18.05 5.41
CA GLU A 170 3.26 -19.43 5.12
C GLU A 170 2.20 -19.53 4.01
N GLU A 171 1.61 -18.41 3.59
CA GLU A 171 0.53 -18.38 2.59
C GLU A 171 1.04 -17.89 1.23
N THR A 172 1.32 -18.85 0.36
CA THR A 172 1.26 -18.75 -1.09
C THR A 172 -0.11 -18.23 -1.53
N ASP A 173 -0.19 -16.97 -1.96
CA ASP A 173 -0.64 -16.59 -3.31
C ASP A 173 -0.83 -15.08 -3.53
N GLU A 174 -0.78 -14.25 -2.49
CA GLU A 174 -0.78 -12.79 -2.67
C GLU A 174 0.23 -12.11 -1.75
N LEU A 175 1.42 -11.83 -2.29
CA LEU A 175 2.45 -11.04 -1.60
C LEU A 175 1.96 -9.62 -1.27
N VAL A 176 0.94 -9.13 -1.97
CA VAL A 176 0.30 -7.84 -1.75
C VAL A 176 -1.22 -8.03 -1.79
N VAL A 177 -1.90 -7.75 -0.67
CA VAL A 177 -3.35 -7.90 -0.53
C VAL A 177 -3.96 -6.53 -0.23
N LYS A 178 -5.04 -6.16 -0.92
CA LYS A 178 -5.84 -4.96 -0.59
C LYS A 178 -6.68 -5.26 0.65
N ILE A 179 -6.69 -4.34 1.62
CA ILE A 179 -7.47 -4.44 2.85
C ILE A 179 -8.66 -3.47 2.73
N GLU A 180 -9.88 -3.95 2.96
CA GLU A 180 -11.10 -3.14 3.01
C GLU A 180 -11.26 -2.38 4.34
#